data_AF-A0A2V5N2C0-F1
#
_entry.id   AF-A0A2V5N2C0-F1
#
_cell.length_a   1.000
_cell.length_b   1.000
_cell.length_c   1.000
_cell.angle_alpha   90.00
_cell.angle_beta   90.00
_cell.angle_gamma   90.00
#
_symmetry.space_group_name_H-M   'P 1'
#
loop_
_entity.id
_entity.type
_entity.pdbx_description
1 polymer ?
#
loop_
_entity_poly.entity_id
_entity_poly.type
_entity_poly.pdbx_seq_one_letter_code
_entity_poly.pdbx_strand_id
1 'polypeptide(L)'
;MLASAPVILLLLDYWPLRRFEQPSLSKGKGRILKSRNQRGVTRRLFLEKIPLLVLSGGCCVITFILQKRATGAIPPLPFLWRVQNALVSYVIYAWKTLWPTGLAVFYPHPNNALPIWEVILAIGFLLAITAAAIVLRRERPYLFTGWFWYLGTLVPVIGLVQVGEQGHADRYTYLPHIGLFLLVVWLVADVAAVRQSRSRFAVATAVIIIVALAWTAFIQTSYWRNSEILWTHALAVTSDNDFAHNNLGYLCVERGEL
;
A
#
# COMPACT_ATOMS: atom_id res chain seq x y z
N MET A 1 7.84 6.19 -0.03
CA MET A 1 7.65 5.06 0.91
C MET A 1 8.65 5.07 2.06
N LEU A 2 9.97 5.18 1.82
CA LEU A 2 10.97 5.24 2.92
C LEU A 2 10.67 6.35 3.96
N ALA A 3 9.98 7.42 3.56
CA ALA A 3 9.49 8.45 4.44
C ALA A 3 8.65 7.93 5.64
N SER A 4 7.92 6.83 5.46
CA SER A 4 7.11 6.22 6.52
C SER A 4 7.89 5.25 7.41
N ALA A 5 9.18 5.01 7.16
CA ALA A 5 9.99 4.05 7.91
C ALA A 5 9.94 4.25 9.44
N PRO A 6 9.99 5.47 10.01
CA PRO A 6 9.91 5.64 11.46
C PRO A 6 8.58 5.15 12.04
N VAL A 7 7.47 5.33 11.31
CA VAL A 7 6.14 4.84 11.70
C VAL A 7 6.09 3.33 11.61
N ILE A 8 6.66 2.77 10.55
CA ILE A 8 6.78 1.31 10.36
C ILE A 8 7.55 0.67 11.54
N LEU A 9 8.67 1.27 11.96
CA LEU A 9 9.46 0.76 13.08
C LEU A 9 8.67 0.76 14.39
N LEU A 10 7.80 1.75 14.61
CA LEU A 10 6.90 1.76 15.76
C LEU A 10 5.85 0.65 15.69
N LEU A 11 5.35 0.32 14.49
CA LEU A 11 4.47 -0.82 14.30
C LEU A 11 5.19 -2.14 14.60
N LEU A 12 6.44 -2.30 14.17
CA LEU A 12 7.25 -3.48 14.49
C LEU A 12 7.59 -3.59 15.98
N ASP A 13 7.84 -2.45 16.64
CA ASP A 13 8.01 -2.38 18.10
C ASP A 13 6.73 -2.85 18.82
N TYR A 14 5.54 -2.57 18.26
CA TYR A 14 4.25 -3.07 18.77
C TYR A 14 4.12 -4.57 18.56
N TRP A 15 4.24 -5.04 17.32
CA TRP A 15 4.23 -6.45 16.97
C TRP A 15 5.00 -6.64 15.65
N PRO A 16 5.85 -7.67 15.52
CA PRO A 16 5.98 -8.84 16.38
C PRO A 16 6.90 -8.67 17.58
N LEU A 17 7.66 -7.57 17.70
CA LEU A 17 8.71 -7.45 18.72
C LEU A 17 8.19 -7.24 20.14
N ARG A 18 6.94 -6.79 20.30
CA ARG A 18 6.27 -6.56 21.60
C ARG A 18 7.12 -5.74 22.59
N ARG A 19 7.88 -4.75 22.10
CA ARG A 19 8.76 -3.90 22.94
C ARG A 19 7.99 -2.98 23.89
N PHE A 20 6.69 -2.77 23.64
CA PHE A 20 5.78 -2.10 24.57
C PHE A 20 5.40 -2.99 25.77
N GLU A 21 5.59 -4.31 25.67
CA GLU A 21 5.31 -5.30 26.71
C GLU A 21 6.62 -5.84 27.29
N GLN A 22 7.20 -5.18 28.30
CA GLN A 22 8.34 -5.78 29.01
C GLN A 22 7.88 -7.04 29.79
N PRO A 23 8.62 -8.17 29.70
CA PRO A 23 8.35 -9.32 30.55
C PRO A 23 8.75 -8.98 31.98
N SER A 24 7.76 -8.76 32.85
CA SER A 24 8.02 -8.56 34.27
C SER A 24 8.47 -9.89 34.89
N LEU A 25 9.78 -10.06 35.07
CA LEU A 25 10.40 -11.15 35.85
C LEU A 25 10.13 -11.08 37.37
N SER A 26 9.17 -10.26 37.82
CA SER A 26 8.81 -10.15 39.24
C SER A 26 7.36 -10.53 39.47
N LYS A 27 7.14 -11.81 39.80
CA LYS A 27 5.91 -12.27 40.48
C LYS A 27 5.93 -11.69 41.90
N GLY A 28 5.44 -10.48 42.10
CA GLY A 28 5.30 -9.93 43.45
C GLY A 28 4.78 -8.50 43.49
N LYS A 29 3.55 -8.33 43.99
CA LYS A 29 2.97 -7.07 44.53
C LYS A 29 3.35 -5.77 43.81
N GLY A 30 2.60 -5.35 42.79
CA GLY A 30 2.86 -4.03 42.18
C GLY A 30 1.93 -3.58 41.07
N ARG A 31 0.61 -3.53 41.30
CA ARG A 31 -0.33 -2.97 40.31
C ARG A 31 -0.13 -1.47 40.08
N ILE A 32 0.41 -0.74 41.06
CA ILE A 32 0.70 0.72 41.01
C ILE A 32 2.04 1.03 40.32
N LEU A 33 3.05 0.14 40.42
CA LEU A 33 4.36 0.32 39.77
C LEU A 33 4.35 0.04 38.25
N LYS A 34 3.34 -0.69 37.74
CA LYS A 34 3.22 -1.02 36.29
C LYS A 34 3.03 0.21 35.38
N SER A 35 2.28 1.23 35.82
CA SER A 35 1.93 2.38 34.96
C SER A 35 3.09 3.34 34.74
N ARG A 36 3.91 3.58 35.79
CA ARG A 36 5.05 4.52 35.72
C ARG A 36 6.15 4.03 34.80
N ASN A 37 6.38 2.71 34.75
CA ASN A 37 7.40 2.11 33.90
C ASN A 37 6.97 2.04 32.42
N GLN A 38 5.68 1.82 32.12
CA GLN A 38 5.16 1.81 30.75
C GLN A 38 5.30 3.15 30.02
N ARG A 39 5.03 4.28 30.69
CA ARG A 39 5.25 5.61 30.09
C ARG A 39 6.72 5.86 29.75
N GLY A 40 7.65 5.38 30.57
CA GLY A 40 9.09 5.47 30.32
C GLY A 40 9.52 4.69 29.08
N VAL A 41 9.02 3.45 28.93
CA VAL A 41 9.29 2.60 27.76
C VAL A 41 8.73 3.22 26.49
N THR A 42 7.45 3.63 26.49
CA THR A 42 6.85 4.31 25.33
C THR A 42 7.63 5.54 24.94
N ARG A 43 7.97 6.42 25.91
CA ARG A 43 8.76 7.63 25.63
C ARG A 43 10.11 7.28 25.02
N ARG A 44 10.84 6.30 25.57
CA ARG A 44 12.12 5.84 25.01
C ARG A 44 11.96 5.34 23.58
N LEU A 45 10.95 4.52 23.31
CA LEU A 45 10.70 4.02 21.96
C LEU A 45 10.47 5.17 20.98
N PHE A 46 9.66 6.18 21.32
CA PHE A 46 9.49 7.34 20.44
C PHE A 46 10.78 8.15 20.28
N LEU A 47 11.54 8.38 21.35
CA LEU A 47 12.80 9.12 21.31
C LEU A 47 13.84 8.45 20.39
N GLU A 48 13.91 7.11 20.40
CA GLU A 48 14.79 6.34 19.49
C GLU A 48 14.49 6.61 18.00
N LYS A 49 13.28 7.06 17.65
CA LYS A 49 12.85 7.23 16.25
C LYS A 49 12.91 8.68 15.81
N ILE A 50 13.14 9.63 16.73
CA ILE A 50 13.31 11.06 16.40
C ILE A 50 14.40 11.29 15.35
N PRO A 51 15.62 10.72 15.44
CA PRO A 51 16.65 10.94 14.42
C PRO A 51 16.19 10.53 13.03
N LEU A 52 15.52 9.38 12.92
CA LEU A 52 14.97 8.88 11.65
C LEU A 52 13.78 9.72 11.16
N LEU A 53 12.94 10.23 12.07
CA LEU A 53 11.85 11.17 11.74
C LEU A 53 12.41 12.48 11.17
N VAL A 54 13.47 13.02 11.76
CA VAL A 54 14.12 14.26 11.30
C VAL A 54 14.73 14.05 9.92
N LEU A 55 15.49 12.97 9.72
CA LEU A 55 16.08 12.64 8.41
C LEU A 55 15.00 12.41 7.35
N SER A 56 13.95 11.65 7.68
CA SER A 56 12.81 11.41 6.80
C SER A 56 12.11 12.72 6.43
N GLY A 57 11.82 13.58 7.41
CA GLY A 57 11.22 14.89 7.20
C GLY A 57 12.07 15.77 6.27
N GLY A 58 13.38 15.83 6.49
CA GLY A 58 14.32 16.54 5.62
C GLY A 58 14.28 16.02 4.18
N CYS A 59 14.34 14.70 3.99
CA CYS A 59 14.23 14.07 2.66
C CYS A 59 12.89 14.37 1.97
N CYS A 60 11.78 14.36 2.71
CA CYS A 60 10.46 14.73 2.19
C CYS A 60 10.42 16.18 1.70
N VAL A 61 10.98 17.12 2.47
CA VAL A 61 11.06 18.53 2.08
C VAL A 61 11.90 18.71 0.81
N ILE A 62 13.08 18.09 0.77
CA ILE A 62 13.95 18.13 -0.42
C ILE A 62 13.22 17.56 -1.63
N THR A 63 12.58 16.39 -1.49
CA THR A 63 11.83 15.73 -2.57
C THR A 63 10.69 16.62 -3.07
N PHE A 64 9.93 17.24 -2.16
CA PHE A 64 8.84 18.15 -2.52
C PHE A 64 9.33 19.36 -3.32
N ILE A 65 10.46 19.96 -2.90
CA ILE A 65 11.07 21.09 -3.62
C ILE A 65 11.52 20.67 -5.02
N LEU A 66 12.19 19.51 -5.13
CA LEU A 66 12.66 18.99 -6.42
C LEU A 66 11.50 18.64 -7.35
N GLN A 67 10.44 18.00 -6.84
CA GLN A 67 9.25 17.67 -7.62
C GLN A 67 8.55 18.94 -8.11
N LYS A 68 8.34 19.93 -7.24
CA LYS A 68 7.71 21.20 -7.64
C LYS A 68 8.49 21.92 -8.75
N ARG A 69 9.83 21.81 -8.76
CA ARG A 69 10.67 22.35 -9.85
C ARG A 69 10.54 21.53 -11.13
N ALA A 70 10.51 20.21 -11.04
CA ALA A 70 10.44 19.31 -12.19
C ALA A 70 9.06 19.31 -12.87
N THR A 71 7.97 19.47 -12.11
CA THR A 71 6.59 19.44 -12.62
C THR A 71 6.04 20.82 -12.97
N GLY A 72 6.88 21.87 -13.02
CA GLY A 72 6.45 23.27 -13.14
C GLY A 72 5.60 23.62 -14.37
N ALA A 73 5.47 22.71 -15.34
CA ALA A 73 4.64 22.85 -16.54
C ALA A 73 3.23 22.23 -16.41
N ILE A 74 2.94 21.42 -15.38
CA ILE A 74 1.65 20.76 -15.20
C ILE A 74 0.84 21.50 -14.12
N PRO A 75 -0.38 21.97 -14.43
CA PRO A 75 -1.23 22.63 -13.44
C PRO A 75 -1.59 21.66 -12.31
N PRO A 76 -1.49 22.09 -11.03
CA PRO A 76 -1.77 21.20 -9.92
C PRO A 76 -3.24 20.83 -9.88
N LEU A 77 -3.55 19.54 -9.82
CA LEU A 77 -4.91 19.05 -9.61
C LEU A 77 -5.51 19.62 -8.30
N PRO A 78 -6.82 19.91 -8.26
CA PRO A 78 -7.51 20.28 -7.02
C PRO A 78 -7.24 19.30 -5.88
N PHE A 79 -7.09 19.81 -4.66
CA PHE A 79 -6.78 18.98 -3.49
C PHE A 79 -7.87 17.94 -3.22
N LEU A 80 -9.15 18.30 -3.43
CA LEU A 80 -10.28 17.39 -3.22
C LEU A 80 -10.20 16.17 -4.15
N TRP A 81 -9.88 16.38 -5.44
CA TRP A 81 -9.75 15.28 -6.42
C TRP A 81 -8.64 14.32 -6.03
N ARG A 82 -7.50 14.85 -5.55
CA ARG A 82 -6.38 14.05 -5.04
C ARG A 82 -6.77 13.21 -3.82
N VAL A 83 -7.54 13.78 -2.89
CA VAL A 83 -8.02 13.05 -1.70
C VAL A 83 -9.02 11.95 -2.09
N GLN A 84 -9.97 12.25 -2.97
CA GLN A 84 -10.94 11.25 -3.47
C GLN A 84 -10.24 10.10 -4.17
N ASN A 85 -9.33 10.41 -5.10
CA ASN A 85 -8.54 9.39 -5.79
C ASN A 85 -7.66 8.59 -4.82
N ALA A 86 -7.05 9.22 -3.81
CA ALA A 86 -6.26 8.51 -2.81
C ALA A 86 -7.08 7.48 -2.03
N LEU A 87 -8.29 7.85 -1.59
CA LEU A 87 -9.21 6.96 -0.87
C LEU A 87 -9.63 5.75 -1.71
N VAL A 88 -10.02 6.00 -2.97
CA VAL A 88 -10.39 4.93 -3.91
C VAL A 88 -9.16 4.06 -4.24
N SER A 89 -7.98 4.65 -4.41
CA SER A 89 -6.73 3.94 -4.72
C SER A 89 -6.33 2.95 -3.63
N TYR A 90 -6.57 3.26 -2.34
CA TYR A 90 -6.36 2.28 -1.27
C TYR A 90 -7.20 1.02 -1.46
N VAL A 91 -8.43 1.16 -1.96
CA VAL A 91 -9.31 0.02 -2.22
C VAL A 91 -8.90 -0.70 -3.49
N ILE A 92 -8.57 0.04 -4.56
CA ILE A 92 -8.04 -0.52 -5.81
C ILE A 92 -6.82 -1.40 -5.54
N TYR A 93 -5.86 -0.92 -4.74
CA TYR A 93 -4.66 -1.69 -4.42
C TYR A 93 -4.97 -2.95 -3.60
N ALA A 94 -5.88 -2.87 -2.62
CA ALA A 94 -6.31 -4.04 -1.86
C ALA A 94 -7.02 -5.06 -2.77
N TRP A 95 -7.87 -4.58 -3.68
CA TRP A 95 -8.54 -5.41 -4.67
C TRP A 95 -7.55 -6.07 -5.62
N LYS A 96 -6.62 -5.31 -6.21
CA LYS A 96 -5.57 -5.83 -7.10
C LYS A 96 -4.63 -6.82 -6.41
N THR A 97 -4.50 -6.75 -5.08
CA THR A 97 -3.78 -7.77 -4.31
C THR A 97 -4.45 -9.14 -4.41
N LEU A 98 -5.79 -9.15 -4.38
CA LEU A 98 -6.61 -10.38 -4.41
C LEU A 98 -6.90 -10.84 -5.85
N TRP A 99 -7.06 -9.89 -6.77
CA TRP A 99 -7.44 -10.12 -8.15
C TRP A 99 -6.64 -9.21 -9.10
N PRO A 100 -5.41 -9.59 -9.48
CA PRO A 100 -4.50 -8.75 -10.25
C PRO A 100 -4.84 -8.76 -11.76
N THR A 101 -5.97 -8.16 -12.12
CA THR A 101 -6.43 -8.01 -13.52
C THR A 101 -6.43 -6.56 -13.96
N GLY A 102 -6.35 -6.31 -15.27
CA GLY A 102 -6.34 -4.94 -15.82
C GLY A 102 -5.08 -4.17 -15.44
N LEU A 103 -3.94 -4.85 -15.41
CA LEU A 103 -2.66 -4.25 -15.09
C LEU A 103 -2.14 -3.46 -16.30
N ALA A 104 -1.80 -2.19 -16.11
CA ALA A 104 -1.43 -1.24 -17.16
C ALA A 104 -0.14 -0.54 -16.77
N VAL A 105 0.64 -0.15 -17.78
CA VAL A 105 1.86 0.65 -17.55
C VAL A 105 1.54 2.05 -17.00
N PHE A 106 0.37 2.59 -17.33
CA PHE A 106 -0.06 3.92 -16.95
C PHE A 106 -1.58 3.96 -16.71
N TYR A 107 -1.98 4.55 -15.59
CA TYR A 107 -3.37 4.75 -15.20
C TYR A 107 -3.68 6.24 -15.14
N PRO A 108 -4.43 6.80 -16.10
CA PRO A 108 -4.82 8.21 -16.08
C PRO A 108 -5.51 8.58 -14.77
N HIS A 109 -5.25 9.78 -14.27
CA HIS A 109 -5.96 10.31 -13.11
C HIS A 109 -7.42 10.59 -13.51
N PRO A 110 -8.42 10.10 -12.75
CA PRO A 110 -9.84 10.20 -13.14
C PRO A 110 -10.41 11.63 -13.02
N ASN A 111 -9.60 12.61 -12.60
CA ASN A 111 -9.97 14.01 -12.43
C ASN A 111 -11.24 14.17 -11.59
N ASN A 112 -12.30 14.75 -12.16
CA ASN A 112 -13.61 14.89 -11.51
C ASN A 112 -14.61 13.79 -11.92
N ALA A 113 -14.17 12.75 -12.63
CA ALA A 113 -15.02 11.70 -13.15
C ALA A 113 -15.30 10.58 -12.13
N LEU A 114 -14.65 10.61 -10.95
CA LEU A 114 -14.91 9.63 -9.90
C LEU A 114 -16.35 9.71 -9.40
N PRO A 115 -17.13 8.63 -9.50
CA PRO A 115 -18.48 8.60 -8.93
C PRO A 115 -18.44 8.75 -7.41
N ILE A 116 -19.35 9.58 -6.87
CA ILE A 116 -19.42 9.83 -5.42
C ILE A 116 -19.64 8.54 -4.62
N TRP A 117 -20.40 7.59 -5.18
CA TRP A 117 -20.67 6.31 -4.52
C TRP A 117 -19.40 5.48 -4.32
N GLU A 118 -18.43 5.52 -5.25
CA GLU A 118 -17.14 4.83 -5.10
C GLU A 118 -16.34 5.40 -3.94
N VAL A 119 -16.33 6.73 -3.82
CA VAL A 119 -15.66 7.44 -2.71
C VAL A 119 -16.30 7.08 -1.37
N ILE A 120 -17.64 7.07 -1.30
CA ILE A 120 -18.37 6.70 -0.08
C ILE A 120 -18.10 5.24 0.31
N LEU A 121 -18.15 4.31 -0.66
CA LEU A 121 -17.82 2.91 -0.40
C LEU A 121 -16.37 2.74 0.04
N ALA A 122 -15.43 3.47 -0.56
CA ALA A 122 -14.04 3.43 -0.17
C ALA A 122 -13.84 3.93 1.27
N ILE A 123 -14.47 5.04 1.64
CA ILE A 123 -14.45 5.55 3.03
C ILE A 123 -15.05 4.50 3.98
N GLY A 124 -16.23 3.96 3.66
CA GLY A 124 -16.90 2.95 4.48
C GLY A 124 -16.03 1.70 4.68
N PHE A 125 -15.44 1.19 3.60
CA PHE A 125 -14.53 0.04 3.64
C PHE A 125 -13.30 0.33 4.52
N LEU A 126 -12.62 1.45 4.29
CA LEU A 126 -11.42 1.81 5.06
C LEU A 126 -11.72 2.00 6.54
N LEU A 127 -12.83 2.65 6.89
CA LEU A 127 -13.27 2.81 8.27
C LEU A 127 -13.61 1.47 8.91
N ALA A 128 -14.33 0.59 8.21
CA ALA A 128 -14.70 -0.74 8.71
C ALA A 128 -13.46 -1.59 9.01
N ILE A 129 -12.52 -1.69 8.08
CA ILE A 129 -11.29 -2.47 8.28
C ILE A 129 -10.41 -1.83 9.37
N THR A 130 -10.32 -0.50 9.42
CA THR A 130 -9.60 0.20 10.49
C THR A 130 -10.20 -0.08 11.87
N ALA A 131 -11.52 -0.02 11.99
CA ALA A 131 -12.22 -0.35 13.22
C ALA A 131 -11.98 -1.82 13.62
N ALA A 132 -12.12 -2.75 12.69
CA ALA A 132 -11.84 -4.17 12.93
C ALA A 132 -10.39 -4.40 13.40
N ALA A 133 -9.42 -3.77 12.75
CA ALA A 133 -8.00 -3.86 13.11
C ALA A 133 -7.72 -3.30 14.52
N ILE A 134 -8.42 -2.24 14.94
CA ILE A 134 -8.28 -1.66 16.28
C ILE A 134 -8.98 -2.52 17.34
N VAL A 135 -10.19 -3.00 17.07
CA VAL A 135 -10.96 -3.84 18.01
C VAL A 135 -10.24 -5.16 18.25
N LEU A 136 -9.77 -5.82 17.19
CA LEU A 136 -9.11 -7.12 17.26
C LEU A 136 -7.63 -7.04 17.63
N ARG A 137 -7.06 -5.85 17.84
CA ARG A 137 -5.61 -5.66 18.04
C ARG A 137 -5.02 -6.41 19.24
N ARG A 138 -5.84 -6.72 20.26
CA ARG A 138 -5.39 -7.43 21.46
C ARG A 138 -5.33 -8.94 21.26
N GLU A 139 -6.28 -9.48 20.51
CA GLU A 139 -6.37 -10.91 20.21
C GLU A 139 -5.48 -11.28 19.03
N ARG A 140 -5.50 -10.45 17.99
CA ARG A 140 -4.80 -10.64 16.70
C ARG A 140 -3.99 -9.38 16.36
N PRO A 141 -2.87 -9.11 17.06
CA PRO A 141 -2.07 -7.89 16.87
C PRO A 141 -1.44 -7.75 15.47
N TYR A 142 -1.32 -8.84 14.72
CA TYR A 142 -0.91 -8.79 13.31
C TYR A 142 -1.94 -8.05 12.44
N LEU A 143 -3.23 -8.06 12.80
CA LEU A 143 -4.27 -7.31 12.08
C LEU A 143 -4.03 -5.81 12.14
N PHE A 144 -3.71 -5.32 13.33
CA PHE A 144 -3.35 -3.93 13.55
C PHE A 144 -2.06 -3.58 12.78
N THR A 145 -1.01 -4.37 12.98
CA THR A 145 0.31 -4.08 12.39
C THR A 145 0.28 -4.10 10.87
N GLY A 146 -0.30 -5.13 10.27
CA GLY A 146 -0.38 -5.28 8.81
C GLY A 146 -1.24 -4.20 8.16
N TRP A 147 -2.39 -3.86 8.76
CA TRP A 147 -3.28 -2.83 8.23
C TRP A 147 -2.67 -1.43 8.30
N PHE A 148 -2.13 -1.04 9.45
CA PHE A 148 -1.49 0.28 9.59
C PHE A 148 -0.15 0.37 8.84
N TRP A 149 0.53 -0.75 8.60
CA TRP A 149 1.65 -0.79 7.66
C TRP A 149 1.19 -0.45 6.25
N TYR A 150 0.16 -1.14 5.77
CA TYR A 150 -0.41 -0.91 4.45
C TYR A 150 -0.84 0.55 4.27
N LEU A 151 -1.62 1.09 5.22
CA LEU A 151 -2.05 2.48 5.19
C LEU A 151 -0.86 3.46 5.20
N GLY A 152 0.01 3.34 6.20
CA GLY A 152 1.09 4.30 6.44
C GLY A 152 2.17 4.33 5.35
N THR A 153 2.48 3.18 4.76
CA THR A 153 3.50 3.09 3.69
C THR A 153 3.03 3.64 2.35
N LEU A 154 1.72 3.63 2.09
CA LEU A 154 1.12 4.20 0.90
C LEU A 154 0.97 5.73 0.96
N VAL A 155 0.80 6.33 2.14
CA VAL A 155 0.55 7.78 2.29
C VAL A 155 1.47 8.65 1.41
N PRO A 156 2.81 8.41 1.35
CA PRO A 156 3.70 9.28 0.56
C PRO A 156 3.55 9.14 -0.96
N VAL A 157 2.87 8.10 -1.46
CA VAL A 157 2.82 7.73 -2.88
C VAL A 157 1.39 7.53 -3.42
N ILE A 158 0.37 7.67 -2.57
CA ILE A 158 -1.05 7.46 -2.92
C ILE A 158 -1.66 8.61 -3.75
N GLY A 159 -0.88 9.65 -4.09
CA GLY A 159 -1.35 10.78 -4.92
C GLY A 159 -1.82 12.02 -4.16
N LEU A 160 -1.64 12.09 -2.83
CA LEU A 160 -1.90 13.34 -2.07
C LEU A 160 -0.99 14.49 -2.53
N VAL A 161 0.29 14.16 -2.73
CA VAL A 161 1.25 14.97 -3.48
C VAL A 161 1.32 14.36 -4.87
N GLN A 162 0.63 14.99 -5.82
CA GLN A 162 0.53 14.49 -7.18
C GLN A 162 1.84 14.72 -7.94
N VAL A 163 2.32 13.68 -8.60
CA VAL A 163 3.56 13.70 -9.40
C VAL A 163 3.23 13.10 -10.75
N GLY A 164 2.90 13.93 -11.74
CA GLY A 164 2.43 13.49 -13.05
C GLY A 164 0.91 13.28 -13.12
N GLU A 165 0.43 12.78 -14.25
CA GLU A 165 -0.99 12.66 -14.57
C GLU A 165 -1.61 11.31 -14.16
N GLN A 166 -0.87 10.43 -13.48
CA GLN A 166 -1.40 9.11 -13.10
C GLN A 166 -2.27 9.15 -11.82
N GLY A 167 -3.38 8.42 -11.81
CA GLY A 167 -4.22 8.23 -10.62
C GLY A 167 -3.58 7.30 -9.60
N HIS A 168 -2.99 6.20 -10.07
CA HIS A 168 -2.26 5.25 -9.25
C HIS A 168 -1.21 4.53 -10.10
N ALA A 169 -0.32 3.76 -9.47
CA ALA A 169 0.66 2.94 -10.17
C ALA A 169 0.93 1.64 -9.42
N ASP A 170 1.02 0.52 -10.14
CA ASP A 170 1.19 -0.79 -9.52
C ASP A 170 2.54 -0.91 -8.78
N ARG A 171 3.60 -0.23 -9.23
CA ARG A 171 4.91 -0.19 -8.53
C ARG A 171 4.84 0.36 -7.10
N TYR A 172 3.79 1.11 -6.76
CA TYR A 172 3.60 1.61 -5.40
C TYR A 172 3.00 0.57 -4.44
N THR A 173 2.90 -0.69 -4.87
CA THR A 173 2.38 -1.78 -4.04
C THR A 173 3.46 -2.55 -3.27
N TYR A 174 4.73 -2.52 -3.72
CA TYR A 174 5.76 -3.42 -3.22
C TYR A 174 5.94 -3.42 -1.69
N LEU A 175 6.21 -2.25 -1.09
CA LEU A 175 6.35 -2.15 0.37
C LEU A 175 5.02 -2.23 1.13
N PRO A 176 3.91 -1.62 0.64
CA PRO A 176 2.61 -1.74 1.30
C PRO A 176 2.05 -3.16 1.36
N HIS A 177 2.27 -3.98 0.33
CA HIS A 177 1.76 -5.35 0.28
C HIS A 177 2.37 -6.24 1.36
N ILE A 178 3.56 -5.92 1.89
CA ILE A 178 4.10 -6.60 3.07
C ILE A 178 3.09 -6.56 4.23
N GLY A 179 2.43 -5.42 4.43
CA GLY A 179 1.39 -5.25 5.43
C GLY A 179 0.21 -6.19 5.19
N LEU A 180 -0.30 -6.27 3.96
CA LEU A 180 -1.42 -7.16 3.60
C LEU A 180 -1.04 -8.64 3.70
N PHE A 181 0.16 -9.02 3.25
CA PHE A 181 0.64 -10.39 3.37
C PHE A 181 0.84 -10.81 4.83
N LEU A 182 1.27 -9.90 5.71
CA LEU A 182 1.26 -10.15 7.16
C LEU A 182 -0.15 -10.47 7.67
N LEU A 183 -1.19 -9.78 7.19
CA LEU A 183 -2.57 -10.12 7.56
C LEU A 183 -2.93 -11.53 7.11
N VAL A 184 -2.71 -11.83 5.83
CA VAL A 184 -3.12 -13.09 5.20
C VAL A 184 -2.39 -14.28 5.81
N VAL A 185 -1.07 -14.21 5.92
CA VAL A 185 -0.25 -15.34 6.42
C VAL A 185 -0.67 -15.76 7.82
N TRP A 186 -0.85 -14.79 8.72
CA TRP A 186 -1.19 -15.09 10.12
C TRP A 186 -2.66 -15.48 10.27
N LEU A 187 -3.57 -14.89 9.49
CA LEU A 187 -4.97 -15.32 9.46
C LEU A 187 -5.11 -16.76 8.96
N VAL A 188 -4.39 -17.12 7.89
CA VAL A 188 -4.36 -18.49 7.36
C VAL A 188 -3.75 -19.45 8.38
N ALA A 189 -2.66 -19.05 9.04
CA ALA A 189 -2.03 -19.87 10.09
C ALA A 189 -3.01 -20.16 11.24
N ASP A 190 -3.75 -19.15 11.71
CA ASP A 190 -4.75 -19.30 12.77
C ASP A 190 -5.89 -20.25 12.38
N VAL A 191 -6.34 -20.22 11.13
CA VAL A 191 -7.41 -21.08 10.63
C VAL A 191 -6.92 -22.51 10.37
N ALA A 192 -5.71 -22.66 9.82
CA ALA A 192 -5.12 -23.93 9.44
C ALA A 192 -4.62 -24.74 10.66
N ALA A 193 -4.21 -24.07 11.75
CA ALA A 193 -3.70 -24.72 12.97
C ALA A 193 -4.73 -25.61 13.68
N VAL A 194 -6.03 -25.45 13.39
CA VAL A 194 -7.11 -26.17 14.08
C VAL A 194 -7.24 -27.64 13.64
N ARG A 195 -6.87 -27.99 12.40
CA ARG A 195 -7.03 -29.37 11.91
C ARG A 195 -6.06 -29.71 10.78
N GLN A 196 -5.42 -30.89 10.86
CA GLN A 196 -4.45 -31.35 9.84
C GLN A 196 -5.01 -31.39 8.41
N SER A 197 -6.30 -31.72 8.24
CA SER A 197 -6.95 -31.69 6.93
C SER A 197 -7.02 -30.27 6.35
N ARG A 198 -7.29 -29.25 7.18
CA ARG A 198 -7.32 -27.84 6.75
C ARG A 198 -5.95 -27.36 6.29
N SER A 199 -4.88 -27.82 6.93
CA SER A 199 -3.51 -27.53 6.48
C SER A 199 -3.22 -28.09 5.09
N ARG A 200 -3.58 -29.36 4.82
CA ARG A 200 -3.42 -29.95 3.48
C ARG A 200 -4.21 -29.21 2.41
N PHE A 201 -5.46 -28.84 2.70
CA PHE A 201 -6.28 -28.03 1.78
C PHE A 201 -5.65 -26.65 1.56
N ALA A 202 -5.18 -25.98 2.61
CA ALA A 202 -4.53 -24.67 2.50
C ALA A 202 -3.27 -24.74 1.60
N VAL A 203 -2.44 -25.78 1.75
CA VAL A 203 -1.27 -25.99 0.89
C VAL A 203 -1.68 -26.23 -0.56
N ALA A 204 -2.64 -27.12 -0.82
CA ALA A 204 -3.10 -27.38 -2.19
C ALA A 204 -3.67 -26.12 -2.85
N THR A 205 -4.50 -25.36 -2.14
CA THR A 205 -5.03 -24.07 -2.60
C THR A 205 -3.92 -23.07 -2.86
N ALA A 206 -2.91 -22.98 -1.98
CA ALA A 206 -1.77 -22.07 -2.16
C ALA A 206 -0.97 -22.42 -3.43
N VAL A 207 -0.71 -23.72 -3.70
CA VAL A 207 -0.02 -24.15 -4.92
C VAL A 207 -0.81 -23.75 -6.17
N ILE A 208 -2.13 -23.98 -6.19
CA ILE A 208 -2.99 -23.59 -7.33
C ILE A 208 -2.93 -22.08 -7.56
N ILE A 209 -3.06 -21.28 -6.49
CA ILE A 209 -2.97 -19.82 -6.57
C ILE A 209 -1.60 -19.39 -7.11
N ILE A 210 -0.50 -19.96 -6.62
CA ILE A 210 0.85 -19.62 -7.08
C ILE A 210 1.03 -19.95 -8.56
N VAL A 211 0.58 -21.12 -9.01
CA VAL A 211 0.67 -21.50 -10.43
C VAL A 211 -0.15 -20.56 -11.31
N ALA A 212 -1.39 -20.24 -10.89
CA ALA A 212 -2.23 -19.30 -11.61
C ALA A 212 -1.60 -17.90 -11.68
N LEU A 213 -1.09 -17.38 -10.56
CA LEU A 213 -0.44 -16.07 -10.50
C LEU A 213 0.90 -16.03 -11.27
N ALA A 214 1.66 -17.13 -11.27
CA ALA A 214 2.88 -17.23 -12.06
C ALA A 214 2.56 -17.21 -13.57
N TRP A 215 1.49 -17.87 -13.98
CA TRP A 215 1.02 -17.85 -15.36
C TRP A 215 0.52 -16.47 -15.77
N THR A 216 -0.28 -15.79 -14.95
CA THR A 216 -0.73 -14.42 -15.25
C THR A 216 0.43 -13.44 -15.27
N ALA A 217 1.41 -13.57 -14.37
CA ALA A 217 2.62 -12.77 -14.39
C ALA A 217 3.43 -13.00 -15.68
N PHE A 218 3.55 -14.24 -16.15
CA PHE A 218 4.20 -14.56 -17.43
C PHE A 218 3.51 -13.84 -18.59
N ILE A 219 2.18 -13.91 -18.69
CA ILE A 219 1.41 -13.15 -19.68
C ILE A 219 1.66 -11.66 -19.54
N GLN A 220 1.61 -11.11 -18.32
CA GLN A 220 1.78 -9.67 -18.09
C GLN A 220 3.15 -9.18 -18.54
N THR A 221 4.21 -9.95 -18.29
CA THR A 221 5.57 -9.58 -18.73
C THR A 221 5.74 -9.64 -20.25
N SER A 222 4.92 -10.43 -20.96
CA SER A 222 4.98 -10.51 -22.41
C SER A 222 4.57 -9.20 -23.10
N TYR A 223 3.73 -8.38 -22.47
CA TYR A 223 3.34 -7.07 -22.99
C TYR A 223 4.50 -6.06 -22.99
N TRP A 224 5.54 -6.28 -22.19
CA TRP A 224 6.73 -5.43 -22.13
C TRP A 224 7.75 -5.74 -23.22
N ARG A 225 7.44 -6.67 -24.14
CA ARG A 225 8.36 -7.08 -25.21
C ARG A 225 8.67 -5.94 -26.19
N ASN A 226 7.69 -5.08 -26.50
CA ASN A 226 7.89 -3.90 -27.32
C ASN A 226 6.85 -2.82 -26.98
N SER A 227 7.16 -1.57 -27.33
CA SER A 227 6.35 -0.40 -27.01
C SER A 227 4.95 -0.45 -27.61
N GLU A 228 4.79 -0.98 -28.82
CA GLU A 228 3.48 -1.04 -29.50
C GLU A 228 2.51 -1.97 -28.75
N ILE A 229 2.95 -3.19 -28.40
CA ILE A 229 2.14 -4.12 -27.60
C ILE A 229 1.84 -3.50 -26.23
N LEU A 230 2.82 -2.86 -25.60
CA LEU A 230 2.69 -2.26 -24.27
C LEU A 230 1.60 -1.18 -24.25
N TRP A 231 1.64 -0.23 -25.18
CA TRP A 231 0.69 0.88 -25.24
C TRP A 231 -0.68 0.44 -25.76
N THR A 232 -0.72 -0.49 -26.72
CA THR A 232 -1.99 -1.10 -27.18
C THR A 232 -2.68 -1.85 -26.02
N HIS A 233 -1.92 -2.59 -25.21
CA HIS A 233 -2.47 -3.23 -24.02
C HIS A 233 -2.99 -2.21 -23.01
N ALA A 234 -2.26 -1.10 -22.78
CA ALA A 234 -2.72 -0.03 -21.91
C ALA A 234 -4.09 0.53 -22.35
N LEU A 235 -4.28 0.79 -23.65
CA LEU A 235 -5.57 1.21 -24.21
C LEU A 235 -6.66 0.14 -24.07
N ALA A 236 -6.31 -1.14 -24.12
CA ALA A 236 -7.28 -2.23 -24.00
C ALA A 236 -7.82 -2.42 -22.56
N VAL A 237 -7.06 -1.98 -21.55
CA VAL A 237 -7.40 -2.22 -20.13
C VAL A 237 -7.64 -0.94 -19.33
N THR A 238 -7.56 0.23 -19.96
CA THR A 238 -7.85 1.53 -19.35
C THR A 238 -8.76 2.34 -20.26
N SER A 239 -9.47 3.31 -19.68
CA SER A 239 -10.30 4.27 -20.42
C SER A 239 -9.61 5.64 -20.45
N ASP A 240 -9.88 6.43 -21.49
CA ASP A 240 -9.44 7.82 -21.64
C ASP A 240 -7.92 8.01 -21.43
N ASN A 241 -7.12 7.15 -22.05
CA ASN A 241 -5.66 7.13 -21.87
C ASN A 241 -4.95 7.88 -23.01
N ASP A 242 -5.03 9.21 -22.93
CA ASP A 242 -4.34 10.15 -23.80
C ASP A 242 -2.82 9.90 -23.85
N PHE A 243 -2.23 9.55 -22.71
CA PHE A 243 -0.81 9.23 -22.60
C PHE A 243 -0.43 8.03 -23.49
N ALA A 244 -1.23 6.96 -23.48
CA ALA A 244 -0.99 5.80 -24.34
C ALA A 244 -1.19 6.12 -25.82
N HIS A 245 -2.23 6.90 -26.17
CA HIS A 245 -2.45 7.37 -27.54
C HIS A 245 -1.27 8.22 -28.05
N ASN A 246 -0.77 9.15 -27.23
CA ASN A 246 0.35 10.01 -27.59
C ASN A 246 1.63 9.19 -27.84
N ASN A 247 1.91 8.18 -27.01
CA ASN A 247 3.07 7.31 -27.21
C ASN A 247 2.96 6.44 -28.46
N LEU A 248 1.76 5.94 -28.80
CA LEU A 248 1.55 5.24 -30.07
C LEU A 248 1.73 6.18 -31.28
N GLY A 249 1.21 7.41 -31.20
CA GLY A 249 1.42 8.42 -32.25
C GLY A 249 2.90 8.74 -32.45
N TYR A 250 3.67 8.84 -31.36
CA TYR A 250 5.12 9.01 -31.43
C TYR A 250 5.82 7.83 -32.11
N LEU A 251 5.38 6.59 -31.87
CA LEU A 251 5.89 5.41 -32.58
C LEU A 251 5.57 5.43 -34.08
N CYS A 252 4.37 5.89 -34.47
CA CYS A 252 4.01 6.07 -35.88
C CYS A 252 4.93 7.08 -36.57
N VAL A 253 5.22 8.21 -35.90
CA VAL A 253 6.16 9.23 -36.40
C VAL A 253 7.57 8.65 -36.57
N GLU A 254 8.08 7.90 -35.59
CA GLU A 254 9.40 7.26 -35.70
C GLU A 254 9.49 6.25 -36.85
N ARG A 255 8.37 5.60 -37.21
CA ARG A 255 8.29 4.66 -38.34
C ARG A 255 8.03 5.33 -39.68
N GLY A 256 7.69 6.63 -39.70
CA GLY A 256 7.30 7.35 -40.91
C GLY A 256 5.88 7.00 -41.41
N GLU A 257 5.03 6.47 -40.54
CA GLU A 257 3.66 6.04 -40.82
C GLU A 257 2.64 7.10 -40.35
N LEU A 258 2.67 8.28 -40.97
CA LEU A 258 1.77 9.41 -40.68
C LEU A 258 0.35 9.21 -41.25
#